data_AF-A0A953TDG7-F1
#
_entry.id   AF-A0A953TDG7-F1
#
_cell.length_a   1.000
_cell.length_b   1.000
_cell.length_c   1.000
_cell.angle_alpha   90.00
_cell.angle_beta   90.00
_cell.angle_gamma   90.00
#
_symmetry.space_group_name_H-M   'P 1'
#
loop_
_entity.id
_entity.type
_entity.pdbx_description
1 polymer ?
#
loop_
_entity_poly.entity_id
_entity_poly.type
_entity_poly.pdbx_seq_one_letter_code
_entity_poly.pdbx_strand_id
1 'polypeptide(L)'
;MTILVFTFVSVMAVYGQSAPAKQTEPSEGEKAFAYFSQATINWEKSSTAGMHAELILLKKSVEKGQTIVEYKIKVTGAHPMQKYELISWPITYASPVTVMDGLMIDTKGAVGCPAHSNDTCSRNFDGVELVMKYAPAPGEIYRNALVSKDKKSRIFFSIVPDPIVSKNAACSLEVIRLQPAFELVLVNGRGFQPSEPITFHSKSYNEVHSAQAQADQKGQFWAPFTPFTEGKTSGTAEVSARGSKCAPSVTFNWGAGQ
;
A
#
# COMPACT_ATOMS: atom_id res chain seq x y z
N MET A 1 -17.84 9.71 -77.59
CA MET A 1 -17.70 8.23 -77.53
C MET A 1 -16.32 7.96 -76.98
N THR A 2 -16.22 7.81 -75.65
CA THR A 2 -14.94 7.85 -74.92
C THR A 2 -14.84 6.56 -74.10
N ILE A 3 -13.75 5.83 -74.33
CA ILE A 3 -13.50 4.47 -73.85
C ILE A 3 -13.07 4.50 -72.38
N LEU A 4 -13.68 3.63 -71.58
CA LEU A 4 -13.35 3.34 -70.17
C LEU A 4 -12.05 2.52 -70.09
N VAL A 5 -11.09 2.94 -69.26
CA VAL A 5 -9.92 2.12 -68.88
C VAL A 5 -10.17 1.60 -67.46
N PHE A 6 -10.29 0.29 -67.30
CA PHE A 6 -10.33 -0.38 -66.00
C PHE A 6 -8.91 -0.63 -65.50
N THR A 7 -8.54 0.00 -64.39
CA THR A 7 -7.32 -0.35 -63.64
C THR A 7 -7.71 -1.28 -62.50
N PHE A 8 -7.26 -2.54 -62.56
CA PHE A 8 -7.33 -3.49 -61.44
C PHE A 8 -6.32 -3.06 -60.37
N VAL A 9 -6.80 -2.65 -59.19
CA VAL A 9 -5.96 -2.56 -57.99
C VAL A 9 -6.08 -3.90 -57.25
N SER A 10 -4.99 -4.66 -57.28
CA SER A 10 -4.87 -5.93 -56.58
C SER A 10 -4.76 -5.68 -55.07
N VAL A 11 -5.77 -6.08 -54.30
CA VAL A 11 -5.69 -6.11 -52.83
C VAL A 11 -4.83 -7.32 -52.46
N MET A 12 -3.60 -7.07 -51.98
CA MET A 12 -2.82 -8.10 -51.32
C MET A 12 -3.43 -8.41 -49.97
N ALA A 13 -3.91 -9.64 -49.79
CA ALA A 13 -4.27 -10.17 -48.49
C ALA A 13 -2.97 -10.38 -47.69
N VAL A 14 -2.73 -9.51 -46.70
CA VAL A 14 -1.70 -9.72 -45.68
C VAL A 14 -2.24 -10.79 -44.71
N TYR A 15 -1.93 -12.05 -44.99
CA TYR A 15 -2.12 -13.14 -44.02
C TYR A 15 -0.93 -13.13 -43.06
N GLY A 16 -1.19 -12.82 -41.79
CA GLY A 16 -0.15 -12.87 -40.76
C GLY A 16 -0.50 -12.21 -39.43
N GLN A 17 -1.76 -12.24 -38.98
CA GLN A 17 -2.06 -12.00 -37.57
C GLN A 17 -2.17 -13.36 -36.89
N SER A 18 -1.16 -13.69 -36.08
CA SER A 18 -1.25 -14.76 -35.09
C SER A 18 -2.50 -14.54 -34.24
N ALA A 19 -3.26 -15.62 -34.01
CA ALA A 19 -4.45 -15.57 -33.17
C ALA A 19 -4.10 -14.94 -31.81
N PRO A 20 -4.93 -14.01 -31.28
CA PRO A 20 -4.70 -13.45 -29.96
C PRO A 20 -4.64 -14.59 -28.95
N ALA A 21 -3.57 -14.62 -28.15
CA ALA A 21 -3.42 -15.59 -27.08
C ALA A 21 -4.68 -15.58 -26.21
N LYS A 22 -5.30 -16.75 -25.99
CA LYS A 22 -6.45 -16.88 -25.09
C LYS A 22 -6.05 -16.31 -23.73
N GLN A 23 -6.69 -15.23 -23.32
CA GLN A 23 -6.58 -14.71 -21.96
C GLN A 23 -7.19 -15.75 -21.02
N THR A 24 -6.34 -16.48 -20.29
CA THR A 24 -6.78 -17.35 -19.20
C THR A 24 -7.26 -16.48 -18.05
N GLU A 25 -8.39 -16.83 -17.43
CA GLU A 25 -8.86 -16.11 -16.24
C GLU A 25 -7.83 -16.20 -15.10
N PRO A 26 -7.66 -15.13 -14.30
CA PRO A 26 -6.79 -15.17 -13.13
C PRO A 26 -7.23 -16.24 -12.13
N SER A 27 -6.25 -16.94 -11.57
CA SER A 27 -6.42 -17.86 -10.45
C SER A 27 -6.99 -17.14 -9.20
N GLU A 28 -7.54 -17.91 -8.27
CA GLU A 28 -8.04 -17.35 -7.00
C GLU A 28 -6.94 -16.63 -6.20
N GLY A 29 -5.70 -17.16 -6.23
CA GLY A 29 -4.54 -16.53 -5.60
C GLY A 29 -4.22 -15.16 -6.20
N GLU A 30 -4.19 -15.05 -7.52
CA GLU A 30 -3.96 -13.77 -8.22
C GLU A 30 -5.07 -12.76 -7.92
N LYS A 31 -6.33 -13.20 -7.86
CA LYS A 31 -7.48 -12.36 -7.46
C LYS A 31 -7.32 -11.86 -6.02
N ALA A 32 -6.88 -12.71 -5.10
CA ALA A 32 -6.62 -12.33 -3.72
C ALA A 32 -5.47 -11.31 -3.61
N PHE A 33 -4.37 -11.51 -4.34
CA PHE A 33 -3.25 -10.56 -4.35
C PHE A 33 -3.63 -9.20 -4.91
N ALA A 34 -4.39 -9.18 -6.01
CA ALA A 34 -4.94 -7.96 -6.58
C ALA A 34 -5.85 -7.24 -5.57
N TYR A 35 -6.72 -7.99 -4.88
CA TYR A 35 -7.59 -7.45 -3.84
C TYR A 35 -6.80 -6.81 -2.68
N PHE A 36 -5.83 -7.52 -2.09
CA PHE A 36 -5.04 -6.98 -0.96
C PHE A 36 -4.24 -5.74 -1.36
N SER A 37 -3.65 -5.75 -2.56
CA SER A 37 -2.89 -4.62 -3.09
C SER A 37 -3.81 -3.42 -3.30
N GLN A 38 -4.94 -3.61 -3.97
CA GLN A 38 -5.88 -2.53 -4.27
C GLN A 38 -6.54 -1.97 -3.00
N ALA A 39 -6.90 -2.83 -2.05
CA ALA A 39 -7.43 -2.43 -0.75
C ALA A 39 -6.42 -1.59 0.03
N THR A 40 -5.13 -1.91 -0.07
CA THR A 40 -4.05 -1.13 0.55
C THR A 40 -3.88 0.24 -0.14
N ILE A 41 -3.82 0.27 -1.47
CA ILE A 41 -3.73 1.52 -2.26
C ILE A 41 -4.91 2.48 -1.96
N ASN A 42 -6.10 1.92 -1.74
CA ASN A 42 -7.32 2.69 -1.49
C ASN A 42 -7.66 2.85 -0.01
N TRP A 43 -6.81 2.37 0.90
CA TRP A 43 -7.12 2.31 2.34
C TRP A 43 -7.55 3.68 2.87
N GLU A 44 -6.67 4.68 2.75
CA GLU A 44 -6.91 6.02 3.31
C GLU A 44 -8.01 6.79 2.56
N LYS A 45 -8.22 6.49 1.27
CA LYS A 45 -9.30 7.05 0.45
C LYS A 45 -10.69 6.62 0.93
N SER A 46 -10.76 5.59 1.77
CA SER A 46 -12.01 5.09 2.34
C SER A 46 -12.51 5.92 3.53
N SER A 47 -11.76 6.95 3.93
CA SER A 47 -12.17 7.88 4.98
C SER A 47 -13.42 8.68 4.59
N THR A 48 -14.27 8.98 5.57
CA THR A 48 -15.37 9.93 5.42
C THR A 48 -14.84 11.26 4.91
N ALA A 49 -15.51 11.86 3.93
CA ALA A 49 -15.06 13.10 3.31
C ALA A 49 -14.77 14.20 4.34
N GLY A 50 -13.61 14.85 4.20
CA GLY A 50 -13.14 15.89 5.12
C GLY A 50 -12.50 15.39 6.41
N MET A 51 -12.51 14.07 6.68
CA MET A 51 -11.87 13.48 7.85
C MET A 51 -10.52 12.85 7.47
N HIS A 52 -9.49 13.10 8.28
CA HIS A 52 -8.15 12.57 8.06
C HIS A 52 -7.43 12.36 9.40
N ALA A 53 -6.57 11.34 9.46
CA ALA A 53 -5.68 11.09 10.58
C ALA A 53 -4.22 11.21 10.14
N GLU A 54 -3.44 11.91 10.94
CA GLU A 54 -1.99 11.98 10.86
C GLU A 54 -1.38 11.21 12.03
N LEU A 55 -0.33 10.44 11.76
CA LEU A 55 0.46 9.76 12.78
C LEU A 55 1.70 10.58 13.08
N ILE A 56 1.78 11.08 14.32
CA ILE A 56 2.90 11.91 14.77
C ILE A 56 3.86 11.02 15.57
N LEU A 57 5.07 10.86 15.04
CA LEU A 57 6.13 10.09 15.70
C LEU A 57 6.46 10.72 17.05
N LEU A 58 6.36 9.93 18.12
CA LEU A 58 6.79 10.30 19.46
C LEU A 58 8.19 9.80 19.75
N LYS A 59 8.44 8.53 19.42
CA LYS A 59 9.68 7.85 19.76
C LYS A 59 9.98 6.74 18.75
N LYS A 60 11.26 6.61 18.39
CA LYS A 60 11.83 5.43 17.75
C LYS A 60 13.00 4.96 18.59
N SER A 61 12.99 3.69 19.01
CA SER A 61 14.04 3.07 19.82
C SER A 61 14.31 1.64 19.36
N VAL A 62 15.40 1.05 19.86
CA VAL A 62 15.68 -0.37 19.68
C VAL A 62 15.64 -1.02 21.05
N GLU A 63 14.76 -2.01 21.23
CA GLU A 63 14.59 -2.76 22.47
C GLU A 63 14.85 -4.24 22.19
N LYS A 64 15.85 -4.84 22.85
CA LYS A 64 16.24 -6.26 22.65
C LYS A 64 16.49 -6.62 21.18
N GLY A 65 17.08 -5.69 20.41
CA GLY A 65 17.38 -5.88 18.98
C GLY A 65 16.19 -5.65 18.04
N GLN A 66 15.00 -5.33 18.56
CA GLN A 66 13.82 -5.02 17.77
C GLN A 66 13.58 -3.51 17.72
N THR A 67 13.31 -2.99 16.52
CA THR A 67 12.85 -1.60 16.36
C THR A 67 11.49 -1.46 17.02
N ILE A 68 11.34 -0.44 17.87
CA ILE A 68 10.09 -0.05 18.53
C ILE A 68 9.77 1.38 18.13
N VAL A 69 8.54 1.63 17.70
CA VAL A 69 8.10 2.93 17.24
C VAL A 69 6.77 3.30 17.88
N GLU A 70 6.68 4.51 18.42
CA GLU A 70 5.51 5.02 19.13
C GLU A 70 4.97 6.26 18.40
N TYR A 71 3.67 6.28 18.15
CA TYR A 71 2.96 7.37 17.48
C TYR A 71 1.76 7.80 18.30
N LYS A 72 1.46 9.10 18.29
CA LYS A 72 0.11 9.60 18.59
C LYS A 72 -0.67 9.83 17.32
N ILE A 73 -2.00 9.83 17.45
CA ILE A 73 -2.92 10.07 16.34
C ILE A 73 -3.49 11.48 16.45
N LYS A 74 -3.40 12.25 15.37
CA LYS A 74 -4.02 13.56 15.23
C LYS A 74 -5.10 13.49 14.16
N VAL A 75 -6.34 13.73 14.54
CA VAL A 75 -7.49 13.70 13.63
C VAL A 75 -7.96 15.10 13.29
N THR A 76 -8.36 15.30 12.05
CA THR A 76 -9.03 16.51 11.55
C THR A 76 -10.39 16.14 10.97
N GLY A 77 -11.36 17.06 11.07
CA GLY A 77 -12.70 16.92 10.47
C GLY A 77 -13.68 16.00 11.21
N ALA A 78 -13.24 15.28 12.26
CA ALA A 78 -14.12 14.43 13.06
C ALA A 78 -15.09 15.24 13.92
N HIS A 79 -16.28 14.68 14.17
CA HIS A 79 -17.23 15.27 15.12
C HIS A 79 -16.73 15.06 16.55
N PRO A 80 -16.64 16.12 17.38
CA PRO A 80 -16.22 15.97 18.76
C PRO A 80 -17.24 15.13 19.53
N MET A 81 -16.78 14.47 20.61
CA MET A 81 -17.62 13.71 21.55
C MET A 81 -18.32 12.47 20.95
N GLN A 82 -18.00 12.09 19.71
CA GLN A 82 -18.40 10.81 19.15
C GLN A 82 -17.46 9.70 19.66
N LYS A 83 -18.03 8.52 19.97
CA LYS A 83 -17.25 7.35 20.36
C LYS A 83 -16.81 6.56 19.14
N TYR A 84 -15.55 6.15 19.16
CA TYR A 84 -14.89 5.40 18.10
C TYR A 84 -14.33 4.07 18.60
N GLU A 85 -14.25 3.12 17.69
CA GLU A 85 -13.47 1.90 17.80
C GLU A 85 -12.22 2.04 16.95
N LEU A 86 -11.08 1.61 17.48
CA LEU A 86 -9.86 1.43 16.72
C LEU A 86 -9.87 0.02 16.12
N ILE A 87 -9.81 -0.01 14.80
CA ILE A 87 -9.70 -1.23 14.00
C ILE A 87 -8.27 -1.30 13.45
N SER A 88 -7.69 -2.49 13.43
CA SER A 88 -6.44 -2.78 12.75
C SER A 88 -6.60 -3.92 11.75
N TRP A 89 -5.89 -3.86 10.64
CA TRP A 89 -5.82 -4.95 9.65
C TRP A 89 -4.36 -5.35 9.40
N PRO A 90 -3.80 -6.18 10.29
CA PRO A 90 -2.44 -6.69 10.15
C PRO A 90 -2.30 -7.54 8.89
N ILE A 91 -1.08 -7.64 8.36
CA ILE A 91 -0.77 -8.46 7.17
C ILE A 91 -0.93 -9.97 7.39
N THR A 92 -1.08 -10.41 8.64
CA THR A 92 -1.27 -11.80 9.05
C THR A 92 -2.75 -12.20 9.16
N TYR A 93 -3.69 -11.27 9.00
CA TYR A 93 -5.12 -11.51 9.18
C TYR A 93 -5.88 -11.34 7.87
N ALA A 94 -6.79 -12.28 7.59
CA ALA A 94 -7.66 -12.20 6.42
C ALA A 94 -8.67 -11.04 6.51
N SER A 95 -9.00 -10.58 7.72
CA SER A 95 -9.97 -9.51 7.95
C SER A 95 -9.52 -8.57 9.08
N PRO A 96 -10.02 -7.32 9.13
CA PRO A 96 -9.72 -6.38 10.20
C PRO A 96 -10.27 -6.84 11.55
N VAL A 97 -9.57 -6.46 12.63
CA VAL A 97 -9.94 -6.77 14.02
C VAL A 97 -10.07 -5.49 14.84
N THR A 98 -11.00 -5.48 15.79
CA THR A 98 -11.11 -4.38 16.76
C THR A 98 -10.01 -4.51 17.81
N VAL A 99 -9.19 -3.47 17.96
CA VAL A 99 -8.09 -3.40 18.93
C VAL A 99 -8.56 -2.76 20.23
N MET A 100 -9.38 -1.71 20.13
CA MET A 100 -9.87 -0.95 21.27
C MET A 100 -11.22 -0.32 20.94
N ASP A 101 -12.13 -0.28 21.91
CA ASP A 101 -13.41 0.44 21.83
C ASP A 101 -13.41 1.66 22.75
N GLY A 102 -14.43 2.52 22.62
CA GLY A 102 -14.68 3.59 23.59
C GLY A 102 -13.72 4.79 23.49
N LEU A 103 -13.01 4.94 22.38
CA LEU A 103 -12.13 6.08 22.12
C LEU A 103 -12.95 7.33 21.81
N MET A 104 -12.40 8.49 22.14
CA MET A 104 -12.91 9.78 21.74
C MET A 104 -11.84 10.61 21.05
N ILE A 105 -12.31 11.53 20.21
CA ILE A 105 -11.50 12.54 19.55
C ILE A 105 -11.85 13.87 20.19
N ASP A 106 -10.86 14.53 20.80
CA ASP A 106 -11.07 15.81 21.48
C ASP A 106 -11.17 16.98 20.47
N THR A 107 -11.40 18.19 20.98
CA THR A 107 -11.52 19.39 20.13
C THR A 107 -10.21 19.79 19.45
N LYS A 108 -9.08 19.26 19.93
CA LYS A 108 -7.78 19.41 19.30
C LYS A 108 -7.50 18.24 18.35
N GLY A 109 -8.39 17.27 18.18
CA GLY A 109 -8.14 16.11 17.34
C GLY A 109 -7.24 15.03 17.96
N ALA A 110 -6.91 15.13 19.24
CA ALA A 110 -6.19 14.06 19.94
C ALA A 110 -7.14 12.89 20.19
N VAL A 111 -6.63 11.67 20.03
CA VAL A 111 -7.40 10.43 20.22
C VAL A 111 -7.04 9.86 21.58
N GLY A 112 -8.03 9.54 22.42
CA GLY A 112 -7.77 8.98 23.74
C GLY A 112 -9.01 8.40 24.41
N CYS A 113 -8.82 7.86 25.61
CA CYS A 113 -9.92 7.41 26.44
C CYS A 113 -10.53 8.62 27.17
N PRO A 114 -11.85 8.84 27.09
CA PRO A 114 -12.48 9.95 27.81
C PRO A 114 -12.35 9.76 29.32
N ALA A 115 -12.08 10.85 30.04
CA ALA A 115 -12.04 10.83 31.49
C ALA A 115 -13.42 10.50 32.09
N HIS A 116 -13.44 9.70 33.15
CA HIS A 116 -14.60 9.34 33.96
C HIS A 116 -15.76 8.73 33.15
N SER A 117 -15.44 7.99 32.08
CA SER A 117 -16.43 7.21 31.33
C SER A 117 -16.48 5.75 31.79
N ASN A 118 -17.63 5.11 31.60
CA ASN A 118 -17.83 3.67 31.86
C ASN A 118 -17.46 2.77 30.66
N ASP A 119 -16.87 3.32 29.60
CA ASP A 119 -16.45 2.54 28.42
C ASP A 119 -15.21 1.68 28.69
N THR A 120 -14.95 0.68 27.84
CA THR A 120 -13.84 -0.26 28.04
C THR A 120 -12.47 0.41 28.01
N CYS A 121 -12.29 1.44 27.17
CA CYS A 121 -11.10 2.30 27.15
C CYS A 121 -10.80 2.88 28.54
N SER A 122 -11.75 3.64 29.08
CA SER A 122 -11.60 4.42 30.31
C SER A 122 -11.47 3.55 31.56
N ARG A 123 -12.05 2.34 31.55
CA ARG A 123 -11.86 1.37 32.66
C ARG A 123 -10.40 0.99 32.88
N ASN A 124 -9.56 1.06 31.84
CA ASN A 124 -8.15 0.67 31.92
C ASN A 124 -7.19 1.86 31.78
N PHE A 125 -7.62 2.95 31.13
CA PHE A 125 -6.77 4.06 30.72
C PHE A 125 -7.47 5.42 30.87
N ASP A 126 -8.13 5.67 32.01
CA ASP A 126 -8.96 6.85 32.24
C ASP A 126 -8.22 8.17 31.93
N GLY A 127 -8.76 8.97 31.01
CA GLY A 127 -8.21 10.27 30.62
C GLY A 127 -6.87 10.23 29.86
N VAL A 128 -6.44 9.07 29.38
CA VAL A 128 -5.14 8.88 28.71
C VAL A 128 -5.25 9.07 27.19
N GLU A 129 -4.31 9.82 26.60
CA GLU A 129 -4.14 9.92 25.14
C GLU A 129 -3.58 8.60 24.59
N LEU A 130 -4.14 8.13 23.48
CA LEU A 130 -3.75 6.87 22.86
C LEU A 130 -2.38 6.99 22.20
N VAL A 131 -1.46 6.10 22.59
CA VAL A 131 -0.17 5.90 21.95
C VAL A 131 -0.15 4.55 21.23
N MET A 132 0.04 4.58 19.92
CA MET A 132 0.21 3.39 19.09
C MET A 132 1.67 2.95 19.15
N LYS A 133 1.93 1.80 19.78
CA LYS A 133 3.27 1.19 19.86
C LYS A 133 3.38 0.03 18.89
N TYR A 134 4.35 0.10 17.98
CA TYR A 134 4.65 -0.93 16.99
C TYR A 134 6.03 -1.51 17.18
N ALA A 135 6.18 -2.77 16.80
CA ALA A 135 7.44 -3.49 16.76
C ALA A 135 7.66 -4.05 15.33
N PRO A 136 7.80 -3.17 14.33
CA PRO A 136 7.70 -3.51 12.90
C PRO A 136 8.79 -4.48 12.46
N ALA A 137 8.43 -5.41 11.57
CA ALA A 137 9.40 -5.95 10.61
C ALA A 137 9.70 -4.92 9.50
N PRO A 138 10.84 -5.01 8.81
CA PRO A 138 11.14 -4.14 7.68
C PRO A 138 10.02 -4.13 6.63
N GLY A 139 9.64 -2.95 6.16
CA GLY A 139 8.58 -2.73 5.18
C GLY A 139 7.16 -3.05 5.65
N GLU A 140 6.95 -3.50 6.89
CA GLU A 140 5.63 -3.89 7.40
C GLU A 140 4.67 -2.71 7.47
N ILE A 141 3.51 -2.86 6.82
CA ILE A 141 2.43 -1.89 6.87
C ILE A 141 1.44 -2.21 7.98
N TYR A 142 1.08 -1.18 8.74
CA TYR A 142 -0.01 -1.20 9.70
C TYR A 142 -1.17 -0.38 9.14
N ARG A 143 -2.25 -1.06 8.79
CA ARG A 143 -3.50 -0.46 8.30
C ARG A 143 -4.46 -0.35 9.47
N ASN A 144 -4.86 0.87 9.81
CA ASN A 144 -5.76 1.11 10.92
C ASN A 144 -6.94 1.99 10.50
N ALA A 145 -8.00 1.97 11.30
CA ALA A 145 -9.11 2.88 11.15
C ALA A 145 -9.72 3.26 12.50
N LEU A 146 -10.20 4.49 12.61
CA LEU A 146 -11.15 4.88 13.66
C LEU A 146 -12.55 4.84 13.06
N VAL A 147 -13.43 4.02 13.61
CA VAL A 147 -14.81 3.86 13.13
C VAL A 147 -15.77 4.23 14.24
N SER A 148 -16.68 5.18 13.98
CA SER A 148 -17.69 5.53 14.97
C SER A 148 -18.62 4.37 15.25
N LYS A 149 -19.20 4.34 16.46
CA LYS A 149 -20.14 3.29 16.88
C LYS A 149 -21.34 3.13 15.93
N ASP A 150 -21.80 4.22 15.31
CA ASP A 150 -22.89 4.23 14.32
C ASP A 150 -22.43 3.94 12.88
N LYS A 151 -21.12 3.73 12.68
CA LYS A 151 -20.43 3.44 11.41
C LYS A 151 -20.57 4.52 10.32
N LYS A 152 -20.99 5.72 10.68
CA LYS A 152 -21.14 6.87 9.76
C LYS A 152 -19.83 7.64 9.56
N SER A 153 -18.99 7.71 10.60
CA SER A 153 -17.69 8.36 10.56
C SER A 153 -16.60 7.28 10.51
N ARG A 154 -15.72 7.33 9.51
CA ARG A 154 -14.61 6.40 9.35
C ARG A 154 -13.37 7.17 8.96
N ILE A 155 -12.27 6.94 9.65
CA ILE A 155 -11.00 7.59 9.40
C ILE A 155 -9.97 6.48 9.21
N PHE A 156 -9.58 6.23 7.97
CA PHE A 156 -8.61 5.21 7.61
C PHE A 156 -7.23 5.82 7.49
N PHE A 157 -6.22 5.17 8.06
CA PHE A 157 -4.83 5.61 8.03
C PHE A 157 -3.90 4.42 8.03
N SER A 158 -2.72 4.60 7.45
CA SER A 158 -1.71 3.56 7.38
C SER A 158 -0.32 4.10 7.69
N ILE A 159 0.59 3.21 8.09
CA ILE A 159 1.99 3.56 8.32
C ILE A 159 2.89 2.37 8.02
N VAL A 160 4.09 2.66 7.50
CA VAL A 160 5.21 1.74 7.42
C VAL A 160 6.31 2.26 8.35
N PRO A 161 6.37 1.80 9.62
CA PRO A 161 7.23 2.43 10.62
C PRO A 161 8.74 2.20 10.39
N ASP A 162 9.09 1.15 9.63
CA ASP A 162 10.47 0.84 9.26
C ASP A 162 10.57 0.56 7.74
N PRO A 163 10.55 1.61 6.89
CA PRO A 163 10.39 1.45 5.45
C PRO A 163 11.67 0.93 4.78
N ILE A 164 11.49 0.04 3.79
CA ILE A 164 12.57 -0.35 2.85
C ILE A 164 12.50 0.60 1.67
N VAL A 165 13.37 1.62 1.66
CA VAL A 165 13.31 2.69 0.68
C VAL A 165 14.68 2.93 0.04
N SER A 166 14.65 3.20 -1.27
CA SER A 166 15.79 3.70 -2.02
C SER A 166 15.44 5.03 -2.68
N LYS A 167 16.43 5.91 -2.85
CA LYS A 167 16.28 7.23 -3.47
C LYS A 167 17.29 7.41 -4.58
N ASN A 168 16.86 8.06 -5.66
CA ASN A 168 17.73 8.49 -6.75
C ASN A 168 17.20 9.82 -7.30
N ALA A 169 18.01 10.88 -7.18
CA ALA A 169 17.59 12.25 -7.45
C ALA A 169 16.31 12.60 -6.68
N ALA A 170 15.28 13.11 -7.37
CA ALA A 170 14.00 13.48 -6.77
C ALA A 170 13.08 12.29 -6.46
N CYS A 171 13.41 11.08 -6.95
CA CYS A 171 12.52 9.93 -6.89
C CYS A 171 12.89 8.98 -5.75
N SER A 172 11.88 8.34 -5.20
CA SER A 172 12.02 7.26 -4.22
C SER A 172 11.21 6.05 -4.61
N LEU A 173 11.71 4.88 -4.24
CA LEU A 173 10.99 3.62 -4.38
C LEU A 173 10.98 2.91 -3.02
N GLU A 174 9.78 2.62 -2.53
CA GLU A 174 9.52 1.99 -1.25
C GLU A 174 8.90 0.62 -1.48
N VAL A 175 9.41 -0.41 -0.80
CA VAL A 175 8.84 -1.76 -0.76
C VAL A 175 8.01 -1.91 0.50
N ILE A 176 6.72 -2.16 0.31
CA ILE A 176 5.76 -2.36 1.38
C ILE A 176 5.40 -3.84 1.44
N ARG A 177 5.62 -4.45 2.59
CA ARG A 177 5.35 -5.86 2.88
C ARG A 177 3.84 -6.05 3.07
N LEU A 178 3.19 -6.85 2.22
CA LEU A 178 1.76 -7.17 2.33
C LEU A 178 1.48 -8.57 2.89
N GLN A 179 2.50 -9.41 2.98
CA GLN A 179 2.47 -10.72 3.65
C GLN A 179 3.72 -10.88 4.52
N PRO A 180 3.72 -11.73 5.57
CA PRO A 180 4.95 -12.21 6.20
C PRO A 180 5.91 -12.73 5.10
N ALA A 181 7.21 -12.99 5.26
CA ALA A 181 8.03 -13.51 4.14
C ALA A 181 8.07 -12.70 2.80
N PHE A 182 7.42 -11.54 2.64
CA PHE A 182 7.42 -10.76 1.38
C PHE A 182 6.93 -11.53 0.14
N GLU A 183 6.06 -12.53 0.31
CA GLU A 183 5.48 -13.30 -0.82
C GLU A 183 4.62 -12.41 -1.74
N LEU A 184 4.00 -11.39 -1.15
CA LEU A 184 3.38 -10.27 -1.83
C LEU A 184 3.93 -8.97 -1.25
N VAL A 185 4.39 -8.10 -2.14
CA VAL A 185 4.79 -6.73 -1.82
C VAL A 185 4.04 -5.74 -2.69
N LEU A 186 3.93 -4.52 -2.18
CA LEU A 186 3.46 -3.37 -2.92
C LEU A 186 4.61 -2.38 -3.05
N VAL A 187 4.99 -2.07 -4.27
CA VAL A 187 6.00 -1.07 -4.56
C VAL A 187 5.34 0.28 -4.74
N ASN A 188 5.82 1.28 -4.01
CA ASN A 188 5.38 2.67 -4.11
C ASN A 188 6.53 3.54 -4.66
N GLY A 189 6.34 4.06 -5.86
CA GLY A 189 7.23 5.07 -6.42
C GLY A 189 6.69 6.47 -6.19
N ARG A 190 7.57 7.42 -5.82
CA ARG A 190 7.21 8.84 -5.63
C ARG A 190 8.27 9.74 -6.23
N GLY A 191 7.88 10.99 -6.53
CA GLY A 191 8.80 12.03 -7.03
C GLY A 191 9.03 12.02 -8.54
N PHE A 192 8.27 11.20 -9.28
CA PHE A 192 8.24 11.20 -10.74
C PHE A 192 7.48 12.42 -11.27
N GLN A 193 7.63 12.74 -12.56
CA GLN A 193 6.82 13.80 -13.17
C GLN A 193 5.35 13.33 -13.28
N PRO A 194 4.37 14.25 -13.13
CA PRO A 194 2.96 13.91 -13.34
C PRO A 194 2.72 13.26 -14.70
N SER A 195 1.97 12.15 -14.74
CA SER A 195 1.63 11.40 -15.97
C SER A 195 2.82 10.82 -16.74
N GLU A 196 4.01 10.80 -16.15
CA GLU A 196 5.21 10.27 -16.78
C GLU A 196 5.12 8.74 -16.99
N PRO A 197 5.51 8.22 -18.18
CA PRO A 197 5.67 6.79 -18.37
C PRO A 197 6.88 6.29 -17.56
N ILE A 198 6.68 5.18 -16.86
CA ILE A 198 7.68 4.57 -15.98
C ILE A 198 7.94 3.15 -16.46
N THR A 199 9.21 2.83 -16.71
CA THR A 199 9.60 1.43 -16.91
C THR A 199 9.94 0.83 -15.54
N PHE A 200 9.10 -0.09 -15.08
CA PHE A 200 9.30 -0.84 -13.85
C PHE A 200 9.97 -2.18 -14.18
N HIS A 201 11.09 -2.47 -13.52
CA HIS A 201 11.79 -3.74 -13.64
C HIS A 201 11.78 -4.47 -12.31
N SER A 202 11.52 -5.77 -12.35
CA SER A 202 11.70 -6.66 -11.21
C SER A 202 12.60 -7.82 -11.58
N LYS A 203 13.38 -8.28 -10.61
CA LYS A 203 14.27 -9.43 -10.73
C LYS A 203 14.22 -10.25 -9.46
N SER A 204 14.05 -11.55 -9.62
CA SER A 204 14.26 -12.55 -8.56
C SER A 204 15.01 -13.71 -9.19
N TYR A 205 16.21 -14.03 -8.69
CA TYR A 205 17.11 -14.99 -9.34
C TYR A 205 17.33 -14.69 -10.84
N ASN A 206 16.89 -15.61 -11.71
CA ASN A 206 16.99 -15.53 -13.16
C ASN A 206 15.70 -15.03 -13.82
N GLU A 207 14.62 -14.87 -13.05
CA GLU A 207 13.37 -14.32 -13.55
C GLU A 207 13.46 -12.80 -13.55
N VAL A 208 13.23 -12.21 -14.72
CA VAL A 208 13.25 -10.77 -14.94
C VAL A 208 11.95 -10.39 -15.62
N HIS A 209 11.22 -9.45 -15.02
CA HIS A 209 10.01 -8.90 -15.60
C HIS A 209 10.17 -7.41 -15.79
N SER A 210 9.54 -6.91 -16.85
CA SER A 210 9.44 -5.48 -17.13
C SER A 210 7.98 -5.14 -17.39
N ALA A 211 7.51 -4.08 -16.76
CA ALA A 211 6.17 -3.55 -16.94
C ALA A 211 6.25 -2.05 -17.23
N GLN A 212 5.31 -1.56 -18.03
CA GLN A 212 5.09 -0.13 -18.17
C GLN A 212 4.06 0.29 -17.14
N ALA A 213 4.40 1.30 -16.36
CA ALA A 213 3.53 1.97 -15.41
C ALA A 213 3.41 3.45 -15.79
N GLN A 214 2.51 4.17 -15.15
CA GLN A 214 2.37 5.60 -15.32
C GLN A 214 2.27 6.27 -13.95
N ALA A 215 3.01 7.36 -13.75
CA ALA A 215 2.84 8.20 -12.58
C ALA A 215 1.48 8.89 -12.60
N ASP A 216 0.84 9.00 -11.44
CA ASP A 216 -0.36 9.80 -11.27
C ASP A 216 -0.05 11.31 -11.30
N GLN A 217 -1.06 12.14 -11.08
CA GLN A 217 -0.92 13.61 -11.06
C GLN A 217 -0.02 14.12 -9.91
N LYS A 218 0.24 13.30 -8.90
CA LYS A 218 1.13 13.61 -7.77
C LYS A 218 2.55 13.06 -7.99
N GLY A 219 2.84 12.48 -9.16
CA GLY A 219 4.14 11.87 -9.43
C GLY A 219 4.34 10.55 -8.69
N GLN A 220 3.25 9.83 -8.38
CA GLN A 220 3.28 8.55 -7.68
C GLN A 220 2.82 7.39 -8.57
N PHE A 221 3.37 6.20 -8.38
CA PHE A 221 2.84 4.99 -8.98
C PHE A 221 2.89 3.83 -7.99
N TRP A 222 2.07 2.82 -8.26
CA TRP A 222 1.95 1.61 -7.44
C TRP A 222 2.11 0.38 -8.31
N ALA A 223 2.91 -0.59 -7.86
CA ALA A 223 3.09 -1.86 -8.55
C ALA A 223 3.05 -3.03 -7.54
N PRO A 224 2.03 -3.90 -7.58
CA PRO A 224 2.08 -5.15 -6.84
C PRO A 224 3.15 -6.06 -7.45
N PHE A 225 3.88 -6.78 -6.60
CA PHE A 225 4.96 -7.67 -7.02
C PHE A 225 5.02 -8.89 -6.11
N THR A 226 5.19 -10.07 -6.73
CA THR A 226 5.44 -11.34 -6.06
C THR A 226 6.83 -11.82 -6.48
N PRO A 227 7.81 -11.92 -5.57
CA PRO A 227 9.18 -12.27 -5.92
C PRO A 227 9.40 -13.79 -6.08
N PHE A 228 8.34 -14.60 -5.99
CA PHE A 228 8.42 -16.05 -6.10
C PHE A 228 9.01 -16.48 -7.44
N THR A 229 9.93 -17.44 -7.37
CA THR A 229 10.60 -18.06 -8.52
C THR A 229 10.49 -19.56 -8.41
N GLU A 230 10.25 -20.24 -9.52
CA GLU A 230 10.05 -21.69 -9.54
C GLU A 230 11.21 -22.44 -8.86
N GLY A 231 10.87 -23.37 -7.96
CA GLY A 231 11.85 -24.16 -7.20
C GLY A 231 12.60 -23.40 -6.10
N LYS A 232 12.21 -22.17 -5.76
CA LYS A 232 12.79 -21.36 -4.68
C LYS A 232 11.77 -21.07 -3.58
N THR A 233 12.19 -21.19 -2.33
CA THR A 233 11.36 -20.92 -1.14
C THR A 233 11.78 -19.64 -0.38
N SER A 234 12.91 -19.07 -0.76
CA SER A 234 13.43 -17.79 -0.29
C SER A 234 14.44 -17.25 -1.29
N GLY A 235 14.80 -15.98 -1.16
CA GLY A 235 15.80 -15.36 -2.00
C GLY A 235 15.93 -13.86 -1.78
N THR A 236 16.59 -13.23 -2.74
CA THR A 236 16.73 -11.78 -2.82
C THR A 236 16.06 -11.31 -4.11
N ALA A 237 15.21 -10.29 -3.98
CA ALA A 237 14.59 -9.62 -5.10
C ALA A 237 15.10 -8.20 -5.23
N GLU A 238 15.17 -7.73 -6.47
CA GLU A 238 15.47 -6.34 -6.81
C GLU A 238 14.32 -5.77 -7.62
N VAL A 239 13.90 -4.56 -7.29
CA VAL A 239 12.94 -3.80 -8.08
C VAL A 239 13.50 -2.41 -8.36
N SER A 240 13.31 -1.95 -9.60
CA SER A 240 13.73 -0.60 -10.01
C SER A 240 12.66 0.05 -10.87
N ALA A 241 12.65 1.37 -10.87
CA ALA A 241 11.74 2.15 -11.69
C ALA A 241 12.50 3.27 -12.37
N ARG A 242 12.38 3.37 -13.69
CA ARG A 242 13.05 4.39 -14.50
C ARG A 242 12.03 5.37 -15.06
N GLY A 243 12.20 6.64 -14.70
CA GLY A 243 11.59 7.79 -15.38
C GLY A 243 12.63 8.52 -16.24
N SER A 244 12.26 9.68 -16.77
CA SER A 244 13.10 10.56 -17.58
C SER A 244 14.28 11.16 -16.80
N LYS A 245 14.13 11.35 -15.48
CA LYS A 245 15.12 12.07 -14.64
C LYS A 245 15.73 11.24 -13.51
N CYS A 246 15.25 10.02 -13.27
CA CYS A 246 15.63 9.24 -12.10
C CYS A 246 15.44 7.74 -12.33
N ALA A 247 16.18 6.93 -11.60
CA ALA A 247 16.11 5.47 -11.64
C ALA A 247 16.41 4.83 -10.27
N PRO A 248 15.55 4.99 -9.24
CA PRO A 248 15.73 4.30 -7.97
C PRO A 248 15.66 2.77 -8.15
N SER A 249 16.51 2.05 -7.41
CA SER A 249 16.49 0.58 -7.30
C SER A 249 16.59 0.19 -5.83
N VAL A 250 15.84 -0.81 -5.40
CA VAL A 250 15.87 -1.35 -4.04
C VAL A 250 15.87 -2.86 -4.05
N THR A 251 16.62 -3.42 -3.10
CA THR A 251 16.79 -4.85 -2.91
C THR A 251 16.19 -5.24 -1.57
N PHE A 252 15.53 -6.39 -1.51
CA PHE A 252 14.98 -6.96 -0.28
C PHE A 252 15.01 -8.48 -0.31
N ASN A 253 15.02 -9.09 0.86
CA ASN A 253 14.97 -10.54 1.01
C ASN A 253 13.51 -11.01 1.16
N TRP A 254 13.21 -12.18 0.63
CA TRP A 254 11.88 -12.80 0.68
C TRP A 254 11.96 -14.30 1.01
N GLY A 255 10.84 -14.88 1.41
CA GLY A 255 10.67 -16.28 1.79
C GLY A 255 10.94 -16.58 3.26
N ALA A 256 11.07 -17.87 3.56
CA ALA A 256 11.22 -18.36 4.93
C ALA A 256 12.41 -17.72 5.66
N GLY A 257 12.17 -17.24 6.88
CA GLY A 257 13.18 -16.57 7.72
C GLY A 257 13.16 -15.03 7.65
N GLN A 258 12.16 -14.44 7.00
CA GLN A 258 11.90 -12.98 6.95
C GLN A 258 10.63 -12.55 7.70
#